data_AF-A0A8J7J9K2-F1
#
_entry.id   AF-A0A8J7J9K2-F1
#
_cell.length_a   1.000
_cell.length_b   1.000
_cell.length_c   1.000
_cell.angle_alpha   90.00
_cell.angle_beta   90.00
_cell.angle_gamma   90.00
#
_symmetry.space_group_name_H-M   'P 1'
#
loop_
_entity.id
_entity.type
_entity.pdbx_description
1 polymer ?
#
loop_
_entity_poly.entity_id
_entity_poly.type
_entity_poly.pdbx_seq_one_letter_code
_entity_poly.pdbx_strand_id
1 'polypeptide(L)'
;MKRFKPLLFSLVVVLILAIWLWPRPSQTSWRLAQEVAPLPLLSQLMQDNLSPTFPVDPGQMQIWKVQVAGQRQPLYLVDSRVKNSETQPLCGAIGCAFFGYTPKDTGFQRVLATYLNPHVPPGRDLIEPTAAVENGLPQLVVNQLGAEGFQQYTLGFNGEVYEIQQIDTLARL
;
A
#
# COMPACT_ATOMS: atom_id res chain seq x y z
N MET A 1 -9.82 -56.26 -26.98
CA MET A 1 -9.10 -55.72 -25.80
C MET A 1 -8.71 -54.27 -26.08
N LYS A 2 -9.43 -53.29 -25.50
CA LYS A 2 -9.17 -51.85 -25.71
C LYS A 2 -8.07 -51.40 -24.74
N ARG A 3 -6.87 -51.11 -25.25
CA ARG A 3 -5.75 -50.54 -24.49
C ARG A 3 -6.12 -49.12 -24.06
N PHE A 4 -6.44 -48.95 -22.78
CA PHE A 4 -6.54 -47.64 -22.14
C PHE A 4 -5.20 -46.90 -22.33
N LYS A 5 -5.23 -45.64 -22.76
CA LYS A 5 -4.06 -44.76 -22.87
C LYS A 5 -3.87 -44.02 -21.54
N PRO A 6 -3.07 -44.51 -20.58
CA PRO A 6 -2.85 -43.85 -19.29
C PRO A 6 -2.07 -42.53 -19.41
N LEU A 7 -1.39 -42.32 -20.54
CA LEU A 7 -0.52 -41.15 -20.76
C LEU A 7 -1.28 -39.82 -20.84
N LEU A 8 -2.53 -39.80 -21.33
CA LEU A 8 -3.28 -38.55 -21.47
C LEU A 8 -3.79 -38.03 -20.12
N PHE A 9 -4.13 -38.94 -19.20
CA PHE A 9 -4.67 -38.57 -17.88
C PHE A 9 -3.58 -37.98 -16.97
N SER A 10 -2.35 -38.50 -17.06
CA SER A 10 -1.23 -38.01 -16.26
C SER A 10 -0.81 -36.59 -16.65
N LEU A 11 -0.84 -36.26 -17.95
CA LEU A 11 -0.48 -34.92 -18.43
C LEU A 11 -1.47 -33.84 -17.93
N VAL A 12 -2.77 -34.16 -17.90
CA VAL A 12 -3.82 -33.25 -17.43
C VAL A 12 -3.72 -32.97 -15.93
N VAL A 13 -3.40 -33.99 -15.12
CA VAL A 13 -3.22 -33.82 -13.66
C VAL A 13 -2.01 -32.95 -13.34
N VAL A 14 -0.91 -33.11 -14.08
CA VAL A 14 0.30 -32.26 -13.93
C VAL A 14 0.01 -30.81 -14.33
N LEU A 15 -0.75 -30.59 -15.40
CA LEU A 15 -1.17 -29.25 -15.83
C LEU A 15 -2.10 -28.57 -14.83
N ILE A 16 -3.05 -29.30 -14.22
CA ILE A 16 -3.93 -28.74 -13.20
C ILE A 16 -3.13 -28.39 -11.94
N LEU A 17 -2.25 -29.27 -11.46
CA LEU A 17 -1.38 -28.98 -10.31
C LEU A 17 -0.46 -27.77 -10.55
N ALA A 18 0.04 -27.58 -11.78
CA ALA A 18 0.86 -26.42 -12.13
C ALA A 18 0.10 -25.08 -12.03
N ILE A 19 -1.22 -25.08 -12.30
CA ILE A 19 -2.05 -23.87 -12.17
C ILE A 19 -2.27 -23.49 -10.70
N TRP A 20 -2.36 -24.49 -9.80
CA TRP A 20 -2.46 -24.24 -8.35
C TRP A 20 -1.16 -23.79 -7.71
N LEU A 21 -0.02 -24.11 -8.33
CA LEU A 21 1.32 -23.71 -7.88
C LEU A 21 1.77 -22.34 -8.41
N TRP A 22 0.99 -21.70 -9.29
CA TRP A 22 1.32 -20.35 -9.72
C TRP A 22 1.10 -19.35 -8.58
N PRO A 23 2.16 -18.65 -8.13
CA PRO A 23 2.00 -17.60 -7.16
C PRO A 23 1.05 -16.56 -7.76
N ARG A 24 -0.04 -16.29 -7.04
CA ARG A 24 -0.91 -15.17 -7.40
C ARG A 24 -0.04 -13.91 -7.41
N PRO A 25 -0.13 -13.05 -8.43
CA PRO A 25 0.64 -11.83 -8.45
C PRO A 25 0.34 -11.05 -7.17
N SER A 26 1.35 -10.91 -6.31
CA SER A 26 1.30 -9.94 -5.23
C SER A 26 1.15 -8.57 -5.88
N GLN A 27 0.26 -7.74 -5.35
CA GLN A 27 0.10 -6.40 -5.89
C GLN A 27 1.33 -5.57 -5.51
N THR A 28 2.15 -5.26 -6.50
CA THR A 28 3.47 -4.64 -6.29
C THR A 28 3.48 -3.12 -6.47
N SER A 29 2.33 -2.46 -6.68
CA SER A 29 2.33 -1.01 -6.94
C SER A 29 1.01 -0.31 -6.59
N TRP A 30 1.10 1.02 -6.58
CA TRP A 30 -0.02 1.95 -6.52
C TRP A 30 -1.01 1.75 -7.67
N ARG A 31 -2.31 1.81 -7.34
CA ARG A 31 -3.44 1.76 -8.28
C ARG A 31 -4.57 2.64 -7.77
N LEU A 32 -5.58 2.88 -8.61
CA LEU A 32 -6.78 3.59 -8.14
C LEU A 32 -7.47 2.79 -7.02
N ALA A 33 -7.93 3.52 -6.01
CA ALA A 33 -8.55 2.96 -4.82
C ALA A 33 -9.77 2.09 -5.17
N GLN A 34 -10.60 2.54 -6.12
CA GLN A 34 -11.78 1.78 -6.60
C GLN A 34 -11.44 0.42 -7.22
N GLU A 35 -10.20 0.21 -7.69
CA GLU A 35 -9.79 -1.03 -8.34
C GLU A 35 -9.35 -2.10 -7.34
N VAL A 36 -9.04 -1.73 -6.10
CA VAL A 36 -8.24 -2.55 -5.18
C VAL A 36 -8.80 -2.56 -3.76
N ALA A 37 -9.30 -1.43 -3.28
CA ALA A 37 -9.71 -1.30 -1.90
C ALA A 37 -11.08 -1.95 -1.66
N PRO A 38 -11.27 -2.67 -0.56
CA PRO A 38 -12.58 -3.08 -0.11
C PRO A 38 -13.48 -1.85 0.10
N LEU A 39 -14.75 -1.93 -0.30
CA LEU A 39 -15.72 -0.85 -0.07
C LEU A 39 -15.76 -0.36 1.40
N PRO A 40 -15.72 -1.23 2.42
CA PRO A 40 -15.71 -0.75 3.81
C PRO A 40 -14.47 0.09 4.17
N LEU A 41 -13.32 -0.18 3.53
CA LEU A 41 -12.12 0.65 3.71
C LEU A 41 -12.33 2.05 3.12
N LEU A 42 -12.93 2.15 1.93
CA LEU A 42 -13.21 3.44 1.30
C LEU A 42 -14.20 4.26 2.12
N SER A 43 -15.26 3.62 2.62
CA SER A 43 -16.22 4.27 3.51
C SER A 43 -15.55 4.78 4.79
N GLN A 44 -14.68 3.98 5.40
CA GLN A 44 -13.96 4.37 6.61
C GLN A 44 -12.95 5.48 6.35
N LEU A 45 -12.20 5.41 5.24
CA LEU A 45 -11.27 6.47 4.81
C LEU A 45 -11.99 7.82 4.69
N MET A 46 -13.19 7.84 4.12
CA MET A 46 -14.00 9.05 4.05
C MET A 46 -14.43 9.53 5.43
N GLN A 47 -14.98 8.65 6.27
CA GLN A 47 -15.45 9.00 7.61
C GLN A 47 -14.32 9.55 8.50
N ASP A 48 -13.13 8.96 8.40
CA ASP A 48 -11.98 9.29 9.24
C ASP A 48 -11.29 10.61 8.88
N ASN A 49 -11.43 11.08 7.63
CA ASN A 49 -10.57 12.14 7.08
C ASN A 49 -11.31 13.24 6.32
N LEU A 50 -12.55 13.03 5.88
CA LEU A 50 -13.29 13.99 5.05
C LEU A 50 -14.62 14.38 5.71
N SER A 51 -14.99 15.65 5.55
CA SER A 51 -16.34 16.10 5.90
C SER A 51 -17.36 15.40 5.00
N PRO A 52 -18.51 14.92 5.52
CA PRO A 52 -19.59 14.34 4.71
C PRO A 52 -20.11 15.28 3.61
N THR A 53 -19.90 16.58 3.78
CA THR A 53 -20.36 17.63 2.84
C THR A 53 -19.36 17.94 1.74
N PHE A 54 -18.16 17.33 1.76
CA PHE A 54 -17.12 17.61 0.78
C PHE A 54 -17.17 16.57 -0.35
N PRO A 55 -17.49 16.96 -1.61
CA PRO A 55 -17.68 16.02 -2.71
C PRO A 55 -16.32 15.54 -3.23
N VAL A 56 -15.82 14.45 -2.67
CA VAL A 56 -14.62 13.74 -3.14
C VAL A 56 -14.99 12.29 -3.40
N ASP A 57 -14.58 11.79 -4.56
CA ASP A 57 -14.61 10.37 -4.84
C ASP A 57 -13.31 9.73 -4.30
N PRO A 58 -13.35 9.00 -3.17
CA PRO A 58 -12.17 8.30 -2.66
C PRO A 58 -11.67 7.23 -3.63
N GLY A 59 -12.50 6.79 -4.58
CA GLY A 59 -12.13 5.86 -5.66
C GLY A 59 -11.04 6.39 -6.59
N GLN A 60 -10.92 7.71 -6.70
CA GLN A 60 -9.88 8.38 -7.51
C GLN A 60 -8.55 8.61 -6.76
N MET A 61 -8.47 8.26 -5.48
CA MET A 61 -7.20 8.23 -4.74
C MET A 61 -6.33 7.05 -5.19
N GLN A 62 -5.04 7.07 -4.85
CA GLN A 62 -4.19 5.90 -5.06
C GLN A 62 -4.05 5.06 -3.79
N ILE A 63 -4.13 3.74 -3.96
CA ILE A 63 -3.92 2.77 -2.90
C ILE A 63 -2.91 1.71 -3.34
N TRP A 64 -2.02 1.36 -2.43
CA TRP A 64 -1.18 0.17 -2.53
C TRP A 64 -1.60 -0.82 -1.44
N LYS A 65 -2.18 -1.95 -1.86
CA LYS A 65 -2.39 -3.12 -1.01
C LYS A 65 -1.08 -3.90 -0.89
N VAL A 66 -0.36 -3.65 0.19
CA VAL A 66 0.90 -4.29 0.53
C VAL A 66 0.66 -5.64 1.19
N GLN A 67 1.29 -6.67 0.62
CA GLN A 67 1.35 -8.01 1.18
C GLN A 67 2.74 -8.60 0.90
N VAL A 68 3.61 -8.61 1.91
CA VAL A 68 4.95 -9.22 1.83
C VAL A 68 5.01 -10.56 2.57
N ALA A 69 6.08 -11.33 2.35
CA ALA A 69 6.30 -12.59 3.07
C ALA A 69 6.42 -12.32 4.59
N GLY A 70 5.76 -13.15 5.41
CA GLY A 70 5.77 -13.01 6.88
C GLY A 70 4.72 -12.02 7.44
N GLN A 71 4.06 -11.24 6.58
CA GLN A 71 3.00 -10.32 6.98
C GLN A 71 1.69 -11.07 7.32
N ARG A 72 1.09 -10.77 8.48
CA ARG A 72 -0.13 -11.48 8.95
C ARG A 72 -1.39 -11.02 8.23
N GLN A 73 -1.47 -9.74 7.91
CA GLN A 73 -2.63 -9.10 7.30
C GLN A 73 -2.18 -7.96 6.39
N PRO A 74 -2.89 -7.68 5.28
CA PRO A 74 -2.46 -6.69 4.32
C PRO A 74 -2.46 -5.29 4.93
N LEU A 75 -1.51 -4.47 4.48
CA LEU A 75 -1.46 -3.04 4.75
C LEU A 75 -1.97 -2.31 3.51
N TYR A 76 -2.89 -1.38 3.68
CA TYR A 76 -3.37 -0.50 2.63
C TYR A 76 -2.74 0.87 2.83
N LEU A 77 -1.74 1.20 2.02
CA LEU A 77 -1.19 2.54 1.95
C LEU A 77 -2.07 3.37 1.03
N VAL A 78 -2.40 4.59 1.45
CA VAL A 78 -3.31 5.50 0.75
C VAL A 78 -2.59 6.81 0.50
N ASP A 79 -2.51 7.19 -0.77
CA ASP A 79 -2.16 8.53 -1.22
C ASP A 79 -3.47 9.31 -1.41
N SER A 80 -3.68 10.32 -0.56
CA SER A 80 -4.93 11.08 -0.54
C SER A 80 -5.16 11.98 -1.76
N ARG A 81 -4.16 12.11 -2.65
CA ARG A 81 -4.29 12.88 -3.87
C ARG A 81 -5.34 12.25 -4.79
N VAL A 82 -6.27 13.08 -5.23
CA VAL A 82 -7.39 12.68 -6.09
C VAL A 82 -6.97 12.89 -7.54
N LYS A 83 -6.96 11.81 -8.33
CA LYS A 83 -6.64 11.90 -9.76
C LYS A 83 -7.69 12.76 -10.49
N ASN A 84 -7.22 13.59 -11.43
CA ASN A 84 -8.06 14.47 -12.26
C ASN A 84 -8.90 15.50 -11.47
N SER A 85 -8.51 15.82 -10.24
CA SER A 85 -9.14 16.86 -9.44
C SER A 85 -8.20 18.05 -9.26
N GLU A 86 -8.69 19.26 -9.52
CA GLU A 86 -7.98 20.49 -9.16
C GLU A 86 -8.00 20.72 -7.64
N THR A 87 -9.04 20.23 -6.98
CA THR A 87 -9.19 20.31 -5.53
C THR A 87 -8.52 19.10 -4.88
N GLN A 88 -7.52 19.37 -4.05
CA GLN A 88 -6.78 18.37 -3.28
C GLN A 88 -7.02 18.60 -1.78
N PRO A 89 -8.19 18.19 -1.25
CA PRO A 89 -8.67 18.64 0.06
C PRO A 89 -7.86 18.14 1.25
N LEU A 90 -7.10 17.07 1.04
CA LEU A 90 -6.18 16.50 2.03
C LEU A 90 -4.73 16.90 1.77
N CYS A 91 -4.52 17.90 0.90
CA CYS A 91 -3.23 18.54 0.68
C CYS A 91 -3.25 19.97 1.20
N GLY A 92 -2.15 20.39 1.81
CA GLY A 92 -1.91 21.75 2.28
C GLY A 92 -0.53 22.25 1.83
N ALA A 93 -0.10 23.37 2.42
CA ALA A 93 1.16 24.02 2.04
C ALA A 93 2.41 23.14 2.24
N ILE A 94 2.34 22.17 3.15
CA ILE A 94 3.49 21.33 3.55
C ILE A 94 3.49 19.95 2.90
N GLY A 95 2.47 19.60 2.12
CA GLY A 95 2.34 18.28 1.49
C GLY A 95 0.92 17.75 1.47
N CYS A 96 0.78 16.46 1.20
CA CYS A 96 -0.48 15.73 1.14
C CYS A 96 -0.55 14.67 2.23
N ALA A 97 -1.76 14.40 2.72
CA ALA A 97 -1.97 13.36 3.70
C ALA A 97 -1.72 11.98 3.07
N PHE A 98 -1.02 11.12 3.80
CA PHE A 98 -0.82 9.71 3.51
C PHE A 98 -1.30 8.90 4.68
N PHE A 99 -2.03 7.83 4.39
CA PHE A 99 -2.60 6.96 5.41
C PHE A 99 -2.16 5.52 5.22
N GLY A 100 -2.18 4.77 6.31
CA GLY A 100 -2.02 3.33 6.31
C GLY A 100 -3.16 2.71 7.09
N TYR A 101 -3.81 1.72 6.51
CA TYR A 101 -4.90 0.99 7.12
C TYR A 101 -4.62 -0.50 7.13
N THR A 102 -5.03 -1.19 8.19
CA THR A 102 -4.93 -2.65 8.28
C THR A 102 -6.27 -3.22 8.77
N PRO A 103 -6.68 -4.42 8.34
CA PRO A 103 -7.88 -5.06 8.88
C PRO A 103 -7.82 -5.20 10.40
N LYS A 104 -8.95 -4.97 11.07
CA LYS A 104 -9.12 -5.23 12.50
C LYS A 104 -10.57 -5.56 12.81
N ASP A 105 -10.80 -6.71 13.43
CA ASP A 105 -12.12 -7.23 13.80
C ASP A 105 -13.13 -7.14 12.65
N THR A 106 -14.03 -6.15 12.68
CA THR A 106 -15.12 -5.93 11.71
C THR A 106 -14.86 -4.77 10.74
N GLY A 107 -13.70 -4.12 10.81
CA GLY A 107 -13.37 -2.95 10.00
C GLY A 107 -11.88 -2.80 9.73
N PHE A 108 -11.42 -1.55 9.65
CA PHE A 108 -10.02 -1.22 9.46
C PHE A 108 -9.52 -0.36 10.62
N GLN A 109 -8.25 -0.52 10.99
CA GLN A 109 -7.56 0.39 11.89
C GLN A 109 -6.62 1.27 11.07
N ARG A 110 -6.68 2.58 11.26
CA ARG A 110 -5.64 3.50 10.77
C ARG A 110 -4.39 3.32 11.63
N VAL A 111 -3.30 2.89 10.98
CA VAL A 111 -1.99 2.63 11.59
C VAL A 111 -0.92 3.61 11.14
N LEU A 112 -1.16 4.40 10.09
CA LEU A 112 -0.31 5.49 9.65
C LEU A 112 -1.20 6.69 9.29
N ALA A 113 -0.80 7.88 9.71
CA ALA A 113 -1.34 9.16 9.27
C ALA A 113 -0.20 10.18 9.29
N THR A 114 0.22 10.66 8.12
CA THR A 114 1.33 11.60 7.99
C THR A 114 1.09 12.55 6.83
N TYR A 115 1.81 13.67 6.80
CA TYR A 115 1.85 14.58 5.66
C TYR A 115 3.19 14.47 4.96
N LEU A 116 3.17 14.15 3.66
CA LEU A 116 4.36 13.99 2.84
C LEU A 116 4.35 14.97 1.68
N ASN A 117 5.48 15.59 1.40
CA ASN A 117 5.66 16.35 0.17
C ASN A 117 5.82 15.38 -1.01
N PRO A 118 4.90 15.35 -1.99
CA PRO A 118 4.94 14.40 -3.09
C PRO A 118 6.09 14.62 -4.08
N HIS A 119 6.83 15.73 -3.96
CA HIS A 119 7.95 16.05 -4.83
C HIS A 119 9.20 15.27 -4.40
N VAL A 120 9.35 14.06 -4.96
CA VAL A 120 10.56 13.24 -4.84
C VAL A 120 11.31 13.16 -6.18
N PRO A 121 12.63 12.94 -6.17
CA PRO A 121 13.40 12.75 -7.40
C PRO A 121 12.85 11.61 -8.26
N PRO A 122 13.01 11.66 -9.59
CA PRO A 122 12.59 10.59 -10.50
C PRO A 122 13.17 9.24 -10.10
N GLY A 123 12.36 8.17 -10.24
CA GLY A 123 12.78 6.80 -9.94
C GLY A 123 12.74 6.42 -8.46
N ARG A 124 12.16 7.26 -7.59
CA ARG A 124 11.91 6.94 -6.19
C ARG A 124 10.43 7.06 -5.87
N ASP A 125 9.92 6.10 -5.11
CA ASP A 125 8.57 6.20 -4.54
C ASP A 125 8.59 7.08 -3.29
N LEU A 126 7.50 7.79 -3.06
CA LEU A 126 7.35 8.67 -1.89
C LEU A 126 7.37 7.86 -0.58
N ILE A 127 6.69 6.72 -0.61
CA ILE A 127 6.62 5.75 0.47
C ILE A 127 6.54 4.35 -0.14
N GLU A 128 7.37 3.45 0.36
CA GLU A 128 7.49 2.08 -0.14
C GLU A 128 7.62 1.07 1.02
N PRO A 129 6.99 -0.10 0.94
CA PRO A 129 7.18 -1.16 1.91
C PRO A 129 8.50 -1.90 1.67
N THR A 130 9.17 -2.30 2.74
CA THR A 130 10.35 -3.17 2.65
C THR A 130 9.95 -4.65 2.81
N ALA A 131 10.91 -5.55 2.62
CA ALA A 131 10.72 -6.98 2.91
C ALA A 131 10.82 -7.30 4.41
N ALA A 132 11.31 -6.38 5.24
CA ALA A 132 11.44 -6.58 6.67
C ALA A 132 10.07 -6.40 7.34
N VAL A 133 9.66 -7.35 8.17
CA VAL A 133 8.37 -7.35 8.87
C VAL A 133 8.60 -7.25 10.37
N GLU A 134 7.97 -6.27 11.00
CA GLU A 134 8.02 -6.03 12.45
C GLU A 134 6.58 -5.94 12.98
N ASN A 135 6.32 -6.64 14.10
CA ASN A 135 4.99 -6.71 14.72
C ASN A 135 3.84 -7.07 13.74
N GLY A 136 4.17 -7.82 12.68
CA GLY A 136 3.21 -8.35 11.72
C GLY A 136 2.93 -7.47 10.50
N LEU A 137 3.56 -6.31 10.37
CA LEU A 137 3.49 -5.42 9.20
C LEU A 137 4.89 -5.07 8.67
N PRO A 138 5.04 -4.75 7.37
CA PRO A 138 6.34 -4.38 6.80
C PRO A 138 6.84 -3.05 7.35
N GLN A 139 8.15 -2.87 7.48
CA GLN A 139 8.72 -1.54 7.62
C GLN A 139 8.44 -0.72 6.36
N LEU A 140 8.34 0.59 6.51
CA LEU A 140 8.15 1.52 5.40
C LEU A 140 9.37 2.41 5.27
N VAL A 141 9.79 2.67 4.04
CA VAL A 141 10.76 3.70 3.72
C VAL A 141 10.01 4.88 3.13
N VAL A 142 10.27 6.07 3.68
CA VAL A 142 9.69 7.33 3.23
C VAL A 142 10.81 8.22 2.72
N ASN A 143 10.62 8.74 1.51
CA ASN A 143 11.57 9.60 0.83
C ASN A 143 11.05 11.05 0.86
N GLN A 144 11.82 12.00 1.39
CA GLN A 144 11.45 13.42 1.45
C GLN A 144 12.60 14.33 1.03
N LEU A 145 12.25 15.45 0.39
CA LEU A 145 13.20 16.54 0.19
C LEU A 145 13.10 17.51 1.38
N GLY A 146 14.10 17.51 2.25
CA GLY A 146 14.23 18.42 3.38
C GLY A 146 15.11 19.64 3.07
N ALA A 147 15.24 20.55 4.04
CA ALA A 147 16.07 21.75 3.90
C ALA A 147 17.56 21.44 3.70
N GLU A 148 18.06 20.40 4.37
CA GLU A 148 19.47 20.00 4.33
C GLU A 148 19.80 19.06 3.15
N GLY A 149 18.79 18.61 2.40
CA GLY A 149 18.95 17.65 1.33
C GLY A 149 17.88 16.58 1.36
N PHE A 150 18.12 15.49 0.63
CA PHE A 150 17.20 14.38 0.55
C PHE A 150 17.30 13.53 1.82
N GLN A 151 16.17 13.31 2.49
CA GLN A 151 16.04 12.55 3.72
C GLN A 151 15.26 11.27 3.45
N GLN A 152 15.68 10.19 4.09
CA GLN A 152 15.00 8.92 4.09
C GLN A 152 14.62 8.56 5.53
N TYR A 153 13.34 8.31 5.78
CA TYR A 153 12.84 7.85 7.07
C TYR A 153 12.49 6.37 6.99
N THR A 154 12.95 5.59 7.96
CA THR A 154 12.46 4.22 8.18
C THR A 154 11.38 4.26 9.23
N LEU A 155 10.19 3.79 8.88
CA LEU A 155 9.06 3.65 9.79
C LEU A 155 8.87 2.18 10.15
N GLY A 156 8.74 1.89 11.44
CA GLY A 156 8.38 0.57 11.94
C GLY A 156 7.03 0.57 12.62
N PHE A 157 6.30 -0.54 12.51
CA PHE A 157 5.02 -0.71 13.18
C PHE A 157 5.25 -1.22 14.61
N ASN A 158 4.81 -0.47 15.63
CA ASN A 158 5.02 -0.82 17.04
C ASN A 158 3.94 -1.75 17.62
N GLY A 159 3.01 -2.23 16.80
CA GLY A 159 1.84 -3.01 17.22
C GLY A 159 0.53 -2.21 17.24
N GLU A 160 0.61 -0.88 17.22
CA GLU A 160 -0.54 0.02 17.18
C GLU A 160 -0.47 1.02 16.02
N VAL A 161 0.69 1.66 15.82
CA VAL A 161 0.94 2.66 14.77
C VAL A 161 2.36 2.54 14.20
N TYR A 162 2.57 3.17 13.05
CA TYR A 162 3.91 3.40 12.50
C TYR A 162 4.59 4.58 13.18
N GLU A 163 5.86 4.40 13.53
CA GLU A 163 6.72 5.43 14.13
C GLU A 163 8.06 5.50 13.42
N ILE A 164 8.71 6.67 13.45
CA ILE A 164 10.05 6.85 12.87
C ILE A 164 11.05 6.10 13.75
N GLN A 165 11.77 5.15 13.14
CA GLN A 165 12.86 4.41 13.78
C GLN A 165 14.23 4.97 13.40
N GLN A 166 14.38 5.45 12.17
CA GLN A 166 15.64 5.96 11.65
C GLN A 166 15.41 7.11 10.67
N ILE A 167 16.36 8.05 10.65
CA ILE A 167 16.41 9.15 9.69
C ILE A 167 17.82 9.19 9.09
N ASP A 168 17.92 9.03 7.78
CA ASP A 168 19.16 9.12 7.03
C ASP A 168 19.14 10.34 6.11
N THR A 169 20.16 11.19 6.20
CA THR A 169 20.39 12.26 5.22
C THR A 169 21.26 11.72 4.11
N LEU A 170 20.70 11.61 2.91
CA LEU A 170 21.42 11.15 1.74
C LEU A 170 22.17 12.34 1.10
N ALA A 171 23.44 12.12 0.80
CA ALA A 171 24.26 13.12 0.12
C ALA A 171 23.60 13.55 -1.19
N ARG A 172 23.68 14.85 -1.52
CA ARG A 172 23.21 15.38 -2.81
C ARG A 172 23.97 14.65 -3.93
N LEU A 173 23.23 13.97 -4.81
CA LEU A 173 23.77 13.43 -6.07
C LEU A 173 24.16 14.59 -6.99
#